data_AF-A0A7C6HGJ6-F1
#
_entry.id   AF-A0A7C6HGJ6-F1
#
_cell.length_a   1.000
_cell.length_b   1.000
_cell.length_c   1.000
_cell.angle_alpha   90.00
_cell.angle_beta   90.00
_cell.angle_gamma   90.00
#
_symmetry.space_group_name_H-M   'P 1'
#
loop_
_entity.id
_entity.type
_entity.pdbx_description
1 polymer ?
#
loop_
_entity_poly.entity_id
_entity_poly.type
_entity_poly.pdbx_seq_one_letter_code
_entity_poly.pdbx_strand_id
1 'polypeptide(L)' 'MFKRIYKFYRRNFHSINGTIIGLLIGLSFVFLGIFRTLFLIFCMLVGNYVGKKIQKDKDFIKNLLDKILPPGSYR' A
#
# COMPACT_ATOMS: atom_id res chain seq x y z
N MET A 1 -23.81 -41.21 8.31
CA MET A 1 -23.42 -39.97 9.04
C MET A 1 -23.32 -38.75 8.13
N PHE A 2 -22.54 -38.81 7.03
CA PHE A 2 -22.35 -37.70 6.08
C PHE A 2 -23.62 -37.08 5.46
N LYS A 3 -24.68 -37.88 5.21
CA LYS A 3 -25.95 -37.37 4.65
C LYS A 3 -26.65 -36.33 5.55
N ARG A 4 -26.48 -36.38 6.88
CA ARG A 4 -27.08 -35.38 7.80
C ARG A 4 -26.36 -34.05 7.71
N ILE A 5 -25.04 -34.09 7.62
CA ILE A 5 -24.17 -32.90 7.51
C ILE A 5 -24.48 -32.17 6.19
N TYR A 6 -24.62 -32.90 5.08
CA TYR A 6 -24.98 -32.32 3.79
C TYR A 6 -26.36 -31.66 3.79
N LYS A 7 -27.35 -32.28 4.45
CA LYS A 7 -28.71 -31.73 4.55
C LYS A 7 -28.76 -30.46 5.41
N PHE A 8 -27.94 -30.39 6.45
CA PHE A 8 -27.82 -29.21 7.32
C PHE A 8 -27.13 -28.05 6.61
N TYR A 9 -26.07 -28.36 5.84
CA TYR A 9 -25.34 -27.38 5.03
C TYR A 9 -26.24 -26.75 3.94
N ARG A 10 -27.08 -27.56 3.28
CA ARG A 10 -27.98 -27.08 2.21
C ARG A 10 -29.10 -26.16 2.72
N ARG A 11 -29.51 -26.30 3.99
CA ARG A 11 -30.60 -25.50 4.60
C ARG A 11 -30.15 -24.10 5.00
N ASN A 12 -28.86 -23.91 5.31
CA ASN A 12 -28.25 -22.64 5.69
C ASN A 12 -27.15 -22.18 4.72
N PHE A 13 -27.23 -22.67 3.48
CA PHE A 13 -26.19 -22.51 2.45
C PHE A 13 -25.87 -21.03 2.19
N HIS A 14 -26.88 -20.16 2.14
CA HIS A 14 -26.66 -18.74 1.89
C HIS A 14 -25.83 -18.05 2.99
N SER A 15 -26.09 -18.38 4.27
CA SER A 15 -25.40 -17.74 5.39
C SER A 15 -23.96 -18.22 5.52
N ILE A 16 -23.70 -19.51 5.29
CA ILE A 16 -22.36 -20.10 5.41
C ILE A 16 -21.46 -19.62 4.27
N ASN A 17 -21.95 -19.64 3.03
CA ASN A 17 -21.17 -19.13 1.91
C ASN A 17 -20.95 -17.62 2.01
N GLY A 18 -21.95 -16.85 2.46
CA GLY A 18 -21.80 -15.41 2.69
C GLY A 18 -20.69 -15.09 3.69
N THR A 19 -20.63 -15.80 4.82
CA THR A 19 -19.57 -15.62 5.82
C THR A 19 -18.21 -16.02 5.27
N ILE A 20 -18.10 -17.14 4.54
CA ILE A 20 -16.83 -17.59 3.95
C ILE A 20 -16.32 -16.59 2.90
N ILE A 21 -17.21 -16.11 2.04
CA ILE A 21 -16.88 -15.13 1.00
C ILE A 21 -16.51 -13.79 1.62
N GLY A 22 -17.25 -13.32 2.63
CA GLY A 22 -16.94 -12.08 3.35
C GLY A 22 -15.62 -12.15 4.11
N LEU A 23 -15.29 -13.30 4.71
CA LEU A 23 -14.01 -13.53 5.39
C LEU A 23 -12.86 -13.56 4.37
N LEU A 24 -13.05 -14.19 3.20
CA LEU A 24 -12.07 -14.23 2.13
C LEU A 24 -11.81 -12.86 1.50
N ILE A 25 -12.86 -12.07 1.29
CA ILE A 25 -12.78 -10.69 0.78
C ILE A 25 -12.14 -9.79 1.84
N GLY A 26 -12.57 -9.86 3.10
CA GLY A 26 -12.00 -9.09 4.21
C GLY A 26 -10.51 -9.39 4.40
N LEU A 27 -10.13 -10.66 4.35
CA LEU A 27 -8.73 -11.09 4.44
C LEU A 27 -7.91 -10.60 3.22
N SER A 28 -8.50 -10.62 2.03
CA SER A 28 -7.90 -10.04 0.82
C SER A 28 -7.74 -8.51 0.92
N PHE A 29 -8.70 -7.80 1.54
CA PHE A 29 -8.61 -6.36 1.81
C PHE A 29 -7.54 -6.02 2.84
N VAL A 30 -7.34 -6.88 3.84
CA VAL A 30 -6.23 -6.76 4.80
C VAL A 30 -4.87 -6.96 4.11
N PHE A 31 -4.80 -7.86 3.11
CA PHE A 31 -3.58 -8.15 2.36
C PHE A 31 -3.27 -7.10 1.27
N LEU A 32 -4.29 -6.65 0.53
CA LEU A 32 -4.19 -5.69 -0.57
C LEU A 32 -4.26 -4.23 -0.10
N GLY A 33 -4.91 -3.96 1.02
CA GLY A 33 -4.93 -2.67 1.71
C GLY A 33 -5.42 -1.49 0.86
N ILE A 34 -6.68 -1.08 1.03
CA ILE A 34 -7.14 0.27 0.64
C ILE A 34 -6.19 1.35 1.19
N PHE A 35 -5.66 1.15 2.39
CA PHE A 35 -4.69 2.05 3.01
C PHE A 35 -3.32 2.04 2.33
N ARG A 36 -2.90 0.93 1.71
CA ARG A 36 -1.61 0.86 1.00
C ARG A 36 -1.65 1.69 -0.27
N THR A 37 -2.73 1.60 -1.05
CA THR A 37 -2.88 2.43 -2.24
C THR A 37 -3.04 3.91 -1.90
N LEU A 38 -3.80 4.27 -0.87
CA LEU A 38 -3.90 5.66 -0.42
C LEU A 38 -2.55 6.22 0.03
N PHE A 39 -1.78 5.45 0.82
CA PHE A 39 -0.46 5.84 1.30
C PHE A 39 0.56 5.92 0.17
N LEU A 40 0.51 5.01 -0.80
CA LEU A 40 1.41 4.97 -1.95
C LEU A 40 1.12 6.14 -2.91
N ILE A 41 -0.15 6.48 -3.14
CA ILE A 41 -0.55 7.66 -3.91
C ILE A 41 -0.12 8.94 -3.19
N PHE A 42 -0.32 9.03 -1.87
CA PHE A 42 0.14 10.16 -1.06
C PHE A 42 1.67 10.31 -1.14
N CYS A 43 2.40 9.21 -0.98
CA CYS A 43 3.86 9.19 -1.06
C CYS A 43 4.36 9.56 -2.47
N MET A 44 3.71 9.08 -3.53
CA MET A 44 4.01 9.47 -4.92
C MET A 44 3.76 10.97 -5.15
N LEU A 45 2.65 11.52 -4.65
CA LEU A 45 2.33 12.95 -4.79
C LEU A 45 3.36 13.82 -4.06
N VAL A 46 3.67 13.49 -2.81
CA VAL A 46 4.68 14.21 -2.02
C VAL A 46 6.06 14.07 -2.65
N GLY A 47 6.47 12.87 -3.04
CA GLY A 47 7.75 12.62 -3.70
C GLY A 47 7.89 13.39 -5.01
N ASN A 48 6.84 13.48 -5.82
CA ASN A 48 6.87 14.20 -7.09
C ASN A 48 6.86 15.74 -6.88
N TYR A 49 6.15 16.23 -5.85
CA TYR A 49 6.17 17.65 -5.49
C TYR A 49 7.54 18.09 -4.95
N VAL A 50 8.11 17.29 -4.04
CA VAL A 50 9.45 17.51 -3.48
C VAL A 50 10.50 17.38 -4.59
N GLY A 51 10.43 16.36 -5.43
CA GLY A 51 11.33 16.17 -6.57
C GLY A 51 11.31 17.33 -7.56
N LYS A 52 10.13 17.85 -7.92
CA LYS A 52 10.02 19.04 -8.79
C LYS A 52 10.59 20.30 -8.14
N LYS A 53 10.39 20.50 -6.83
CA LYS A 53 10.93 21.64 -6.10
C LYS A 53 12.46 21.58 -6.04
N ILE A 54 12.99 20.38 -5.81
CA ILE A 54 14.42 20.09 -5.80
C ILE A 54 15.05 20.23 -7.19
N GLN A 55 14.35 19.83 -8.25
CA GLN A 55 14.85 19.95 -9.63
C GLN A 55 14.84 21.40 -10.14
N LYS A 56 13.92 22.23 -9.63
CA LYS A 56 13.81 23.65 -9.98
C LYS A 56 14.95 24.49 -9.38
N ASP A 57 15.33 24.19 -8.15
CA ASP A 57 16.50 24.79 -7.48
C ASP A 57 17.69 23.83 -7.55
N LYS A 58 18.41 23.83 -8.69
CA LYS A 58 19.70 23.11 -8.79
C LYS A 58 20.66 23.49 -7.67
N ASP A 59 20.56 24.71 -7.18
CA ASP A 59 21.33 25.24 -6.05
C ASP A 59 20.93 24.61 -4.72
N PHE A 60 19.69 24.13 -4.56
CA PHE A 60 19.25 23.43 -3.34
C PHE A 60 19.82 22.01 -3.25
N ILE A 61 19.85 21.26 -4.36
CA ILE A 61 20.63 20.01 -4.40
C ILE A 61 22.09 20.30 -4.15
N LYS A 62 22.68 21.29 -4.83
CA LYS A 62 24.10 21.62 -4.65
C LYS A 62 24.41 21.95 -3.20
N ASN A 63 23.62 22.81 -2.56
CA ASN A 63 23.83 23.24 -1.18
C ASN A 63 23.54 22.12 -0.15
N LEU A 64 22.60 21.21 -0.43
CA LEU A 64 22.40 20.01 0.39
C LEU A 64 23.54 19.00 0.20
N LEU A 65 24.01 18.81 -1.04
CA LEU A 65 25.10 17.91 -1.37
C LEU A 65 26.43 18.44 -0.83
N ASP A 66 26.71 19.74 -0.91
CA ASP A 66 27.88 20.41 -0.32
C ASP A 66 27.85 20.39 1.23
N LYS A 67 26.66 20.27 1.83
CA LYS A 67 26.50 20.13 3.28
C LYS A 67 26.64 18.68 3.75
N ILE A 68 26.30 17.71 2.91
CA ILE A 68 26.39 16.27 3.21
C ILE A 68 27.75 15.67 2.78
N LEU A 69 28.36 16.20 1.73
CA LEU A 69 29.72 15.93 1.27
C LEU A 69 30.60 17.14 1.66
N PRO A 70 31.43 17.04 2.71
CA PRO A 70 32.39 18.10 3.01
C PRO A 70 33.31 18.33 1.79
N PRO A 71 33.63 19.59 1.47
CA PRO A 71 34.35 19.96 0.26
C PRO A 71 35.77 19.36 0.31
N GLY A 72 36.04 18.43 -0.59
CA GLY A 72 37.33 17.79 -0.68
C GLY A 72 37.51 17.09 -2.02
N SER A 73 38.24 17.74 -2.92
CA SER A 73 38.83 17.16 -4.13
C SER A 73 37.95 17.05 -5.38
N TYR A 74 37.58 18.20 -5.94
CA TYR A 74 37.60 18.36 -7.39
C TYR A 74 38.56 19.50 -7.73
N ARG A 75 39.86 19.15 -7.77
CA ARG A 75 40.87 19.86 -8.56
C ARG A 75 41.19 19.00 -9.77
#